data_AF-A0A553H4M3-F1
#
_entry.id   AF-A0A553H4M3-F1
#
_cell.length_a   1.000
_cell.length_b   1.000
_cell.length_c   1.000
_cell.angle_alpha   90.00
_cell.angle_beta   90.00
_cell.angle_gamma   90.00
#
_symmetry.space_group_name_H-M   'P 1'
#
loop_
_entity.id
_entity.type
_entity.pdbx_description
1 polymer ?
#
loop_
_entity_poly.entity_id
_entity_poly.type
_entity_poly.pdbx_seq_one_letter_code
_entity_poly.pdbx_strand_id
1 'polypeptide(L)' 'MNVTKPYRVRDEFVEIIKERRINMIVETREDVGEADLVNAVLWKHLSTLTTKDVLKYREEVLGKD' A
#
# COMPACT_ATOMS: atom_id res chain seq x y z
N MET A 1 -16.60 15.40 -3.45
CA MET A 1 -15.88 15.66 -2.19
C MET A 1 -14.69 14.72 -2.15
N ASN A 2 -13.46 15.24 -2.02
CA ASN A 2 -12.31 14.37 -1.76
C ASN A 2 -12.36 13.96 -0.29
N VAL A 3 -12.90 12.78 -0.02
CA VAL A 3 -12.91 12.20 1.32
C VAL A 3 -11.54 11.59 1.55
N THR A 4 -10.71 12.25 2.36
CA THR A 4 -9.46 11.65 2.84
C THR A 4 -9.73 10.93 4.15
N LYS A 5 -9.23 9.69 4.25
CA LYS A 5 -9.27 8.91 5.48
C LYS A 5 -7.87 8.43 5.80
N PRO A 6 -7.25 8.87 6.90
CA PRO A 6 -5.92 8.43 7.27
C PRO A 6 -5.96 6.98 7.76
N TYR A 7 -5.07 6.15 7.23
CA TYR A 7 -4.83 4.79 7.70
C TYR A 7 -3.39 4.68 8.19
N ARG A 8 -3.16 3.95 9.28
CA ARG A 8 -1.80 3.65 9.73
C ARG A 8 -1.21 2.58 8.82
N VAL A 9 -0.12 2.91 8.17
CA VAL A 9 0.73 1.97 7.42
C VAL A 9 1.81 1.46 8.37
N ARG A 10 2.12 0.16 8.32
CA ARG A 10 3.19 -0.42 9.14
C ARG A 10 4.56 0.05 8.63
N ASP A 11 5.50 0.22 9.54
CA ASP A 11 6.83 0.80 9.26
C ASP A 11 7.57 0.07 8.14
N GLU A 12 7.47 -1.25 8.10
CA GLU A 12 8.03 -2.11 7.04
C GLU A 12 7.55 -1.72 5.64
N PHE A 13 6.28 -1.32 5.49
CA PHE A 13 5.73 -0.90 4.21
C PHE A 13 6.07 0.55 3.91
N VAL A 14 6.22 1.41 4.92
CA VAL A 14 6.58 2.82 4.73
C VAL A 14 7.94 2.94 4.04
N GLU A 15 8.95 2.21 4.52
CA GLU A 15 10.28 2.28 3.92
C GLU A 15 10.31 1.70 2.51
N ILE A 16 9.62 0.57 2.27
CA ILE A 16 9.49 -0.02 0.93
C ILE A 16 8.77 0.94 -0.04
N ILE A 17 7.71 1.61 0.41
CA ILE A 17 6.97 2.57 -0.42
C ILE A 17 7.86 3.74 -0.80
N LYS A 18 8.62 4.31 0.14
CA LYS A 18 9.55 5.42 -0.12
C LYS A 18 10.62 5.05 -1.14
N GLU A 19 11.29 3.92 -0.94
CA GLU A 19 12.34 3.46 -1.85
C GLU A 19 11.79 3.23 -3.26
N ARG A 20 10.64 2.56 -3.35
CA ARG A 20 10.00 2.24 -4.63
C ARG A 20 9.52 3.49 -5.36
N ARG A 21 9.01 4.49 -4.63
CA ARG A 21 8.66 5.80 -5.18
C ARG A 21 9.87 6.48 -5.81
N ILE A 22 11.01 6.53 -5.11
CA ILE A 22 12.24 7.14 -5.63
C ILE A 22 12.68 6.43 -6.92
N ASN A 23 12.70 5.10 -6.92
CA ASN A 23 13.08 4.33 -8.10
C ASN A 23 12.17 4.61 -9.30
N MET A 24 10.86 4.75 -9.08
CA MET A 24 9.92 5.09 -10.14
C MET A 24 10.16 6.50 -10.70
N ILE A 25 10.40 7.50 -9.84
CA ILE A 25 10.72 8.86 -10.28
C ILE A 25 12.00 8.87 -11.13
N VAL A 26 13.01 8.10 -10.73
CA VAL A 26 14.27 7.99 -11.50
C VAL A 26 14.03 7.34 -12.87
N GLU A 27 13.20 6.29 -12.92
CA GLU A 27 12.88 5.56 -14.14
C GLU A 27 12.03 6.40 -15.12
N THR A 28 10.97 7.04 -14.63
CA THR A 28 10.01 7.77 -15.48
C THR A 28 10.43 9.21 -15.74
N ARG A 29 11.28 9.79 -14.89
CA ARG A 29 11.58 11.23 -14.83
C ARG A 29 10.36 12.11 -14.56
N GLU A 30 9.30 11.52 -14.00
CA GLU A 30 8.07 12.20 -13.61
C GLU A 30 7.93 12.17 -12.10
N ASP A 31 7.31 13.21 -11.52
CA ASP A 31 6.95 13.16 -10.11
C ASP A 31 5.83 12.14 -9.91
N VAL A 32 6.06 11.20 -9.00
CA VAL A 32 5.08 10.19 -8.61
C VAL A 32 4.77 10.43 -7.16
N GLY A 33 3.50 10.68 -6.82
CA GLY A 33 3.07 10.87 -5.44
C GLY A 33 3.11 9.57 -4.65
N GLU A 34 3.40 9.65 -3.36
CA GLU A 34 3.30 8.48 -2.48
C GLU A 34 1.86 7.93 -2.42
N ALA A 35 0.88 8.84 -2.45
CA ALA A 35 -0.53 8.50 -2.54
C ALA A 35 -0.87 7.73 -3.83
N ASP A 36 -0.21 8.04 -4.95
CA ASP A 36 -0.42 7.34 -6.22
C ASP A 36 0.04 5.89 -6.12
N LEU A 37 1.20 5.64 -5.49
CA LEU A 37 1.68 4.29 -5.21
C LEU A 37 0.68 3.49 -4.37
N VAL A 38 0.22 4.08 -3.25
CA VAL A 38 -0.71 3.41 -2.35
C VAL A 38 -2.04 3.11 -3.05
N ASN A 39 -2.58 4.07 -3.80
CA ASN A 39 -3.82 3.88 -4.54
C ASN A 39 -3.66 2.88 -5.68
N ALA A 40 -2.50 2.81 -6.36
CA ALA A 40 -2.23 1.82 -7.40
C ALA A 40 -2.21 0.40 -6.83
N VAL A 41 -1.63 0.20 -5.63
CA VAL A 41 -1.67 -1.09 -4.94
C VAL A 41 -3.10 -1.49 -4.60
N LEU A 42 -3.89 -0.57 -4.04
CA LEU A 42 -5.30 -0.82 -3.74
C LEU A 42 -6.08 -1.14 -5.00
N TRP A 43 -5.95 -0.35 -6.06
CA TRP A 43 -6.63 -0.58 -7.34
C TRP A 43 -6.31 -1.97 -7.92
N LYS A 44 -5.04 -2.39 -7.84
CA LYS A 44 -4.59 -3.68 -8.37
C LYS A 44 -5.12 -4.89 -7.59
N HIS A 45 -5.28 -4.78 -6.27
CA HIS A 45 -5.51 -5.93 -5.41
C HIS A 45 -6.86 -5.95 -4.68
N LEU A 46 -7.53 -4.80 -4.54
CA LEU A 46 -8.76 -4.70 -3.75
C LEU A 46 -9.91 -5.53 -4.34
N SER A 47 -10.02 -5.61 -5.66
CA SER A 47 -11.05 -6.40 -6.35
C SER A 47 -10.86 -7.91 -6.20
N THR A 48 -9.63 -8.36 -5.91
CA THR A 48 -9.28 -9.78 -5.75
C THR A 48 -9.10 -10.18 -4.29
N LEU A 49 -9.19 -9.23 -3.35
CA LEU A 49 -8.96 -9.48 -1.93
C LEU A 49 -10.09 -10.33 -1.37
N THR A 50 -9.76 -11.52 -0.85
CA THR A 50 -10.75 -12.42 -0.26
C THR A 50 -10.75 -12.35 1.26
N THR A 51 -11.84 -12.82 1.89
CA THR A 51 -11.89 -12.99 3.35
C THR A 51 -10.74 -13.84 3.88
N LYS A 52 -10.35 -14.88 3.13
CA LYS A 52 -9.24 -15.77 3.52
C LYS A 52 -7.91 -15.01 3.58
N ASP A 53 -7.65 -14.11 2.64
CA ASP A 53 -6.43 -13.29 2.62
C ASP A 53 -6.38 -12.36 3.83
N VAL A 54 -7.52 -11.77 4.21
CA VAL A 54 -7.61 -10.90 5.39
C VAL A 54 -7.38 -11.68 6.68
N LEU A 55 -7.98 -12.86 6.83
CA LEU A 55 -7.77 -13.71 8.01
C LEU A 55 -6.31 -14.16 8.11
N LYS A 56 -5.70 -14.57 7.00
CA LYS A 56 -4.29 -14.94 6.95
C LYS A 56 -3.38 -13.78 7.34
N TYR A 57 -3.65 -12.57 6.85
CA TYR A 57 -2.91 -11.37 7.26
C TYR A 57 -3.05 -11.08 8.76
N ARG A 58 -4.24 -11.29 9.33
CA ARG A 58 -4.46 -11.12 10.79
C ARG A 58 -3.65 -12.10 11.61
N GLU A 59 -3.60 -13.35 11.19
CA GLU A 59 -2.83 -14.40 11.86
C GLU A 59 -1.32 -14.14 11.74
N GLU A 60 -0.81 -14.03 10.51
CA GLU A 60 0.64 -13.99 10.24
C GLU A 60 1.30 -12.65 10.57
N VAL A 61 0.59 -11.54 10.40
CA VAL A 61 1.18 -10.18 10.53
C VAL A 61 0.67 -9.44 11.76
N LEU A 62 -0.60 -9.63 12.13
CA LEU A 62 -1.13 -8.99 13.34
C LEU A 62 -0.95 -9.85 14.59
N GLY A 63 -0.66 -11.15 14.44
CA GLY A 63 -0.62 -12.10 15.57
C GLY A 63 -1.98 -12.20 16.28
N LYS A 64 -3.08 -12.01 15.53
CA LYS A 64 -4.44 -12.02 16.06
C LYS A 64 -5.24 -13.16 15.44
N ASP A 65 -5.64 -14.11 16.29
CA ASP A 65 -6.81 -14.98 16.08
C ASP A 65 -8.10 -14.15 16.25
#